data_AF-A0AAP3DE67-F1
#
_entry.id   AF-A0AAP3DE67-F1
#
_cell.length_a   1.000
_cell.length_b   1.000
_cell.length_c   1.000
_cell.angle_alpha   90.00
_cell.angle_beta   90.00
_cell.angle_gamma   90.00
#
_symmetry.space_group_name_H-M   'P 1'
#
loop_
_entity.id
_entity.type
_entity.pdbx_description
1 polymer ?
#
loop_
_entity_poly.entity_id
_entity_poly.type
_entity_poly.pdbx_seq_one_letter_code
_entity_poly.pdbx_strand_id
1 'polypeptide(L)'
;MSPDGTKKTNKRYNEDFKRTVVDLYHSGYSVKELSNEYGISEITIYKWIKECTPLGEAGQFIAPKKIAAMPEGNAAIETGK
;
A
#
# COMPACT_ATOMS: atom_id res chain seq x y z
N MET A 1 -13.63 37.98 9.55
CA MET A 1 -14.33 36.91 8.81
C MET A 1 -13.41 36.48 7.68
N SER A 2 -12.74 35.34 7.83
CA SER A 2 -11.77 34.85 6.82
C SER A 2 -12.52 34.06 5.75
N PRO A 3 -12.38 34.42 4.45
CA PRO A 3 -13.05 33.69 3.38
C PRO A 3 -12.35 32.36 3.12
N ASP A 4 -13.20 31.37 2.90
CA ASP A 4 -12.96 30.00 2.44
C ASP A 4 -11.74 29.84 1.52
N GLY A 5 -10.92 28.82 1.82
CA GLY A 5 -9.71 28.54 1.07
C GLY A 5 -9.18 27.12 1.27
N THR A 6 -10.04 26.12 1.49
CA THR A 6 -9.61 24.73 1.33
C THR A 6 -9.99 24.25 -0.07
N LYS A 7 -9.18 24.69 -1.06
CA LYS A 7 -9.15 24.02 -2.37
C LYS A 7 -8.81 22.55 -2.11
N LYS A 8 -9.85 21.72 -2.03
CA LYS A 8 -9.75 20.28 -2.17
C LYS A 8 -9.32 20.03 -3.60
N THR A 9 -8.01 20.18 -3.85
CA THR A 9 -7.40 19.76 -5.10
C THR A 9 -7.69 18.27 -5.18
N ASN A 10 -8.62 17.93 -6.07
CA ASN A 10 -8.95 16.55 -6.36
C ASN A 10 -7.71 15.99 -7.05
N LYS A 11 -6.73 15.56 -6.23
CA LYS A 11 -5.51 14.89 -6.66
C LYS A 11 -6.00 13.60 -7.28
N ARG A 12 -6.33 13.68 -8.57
CA ARG A 12 -6.75 12.55 -9.38
C ARG A 12 -5.50 11.72 -9.58
N TYR A 13 -5.33 10.75 -8.69
CA TYR A 13 -4.34 9.70 -8.89
C TYR A 13 -4.82 8.84 -10.05
N ASN A 14 -3.95 8.59 -11.03
CA ASN A 14 -4.22 7.69 -12.14
C ASN A 14 -4.51 6.28 -11.60
N GLU A 15 -5.38 5.55 -12.27
CA GLU A 15 -5.76 4.19 -11.88
C GLU A 15 -4.55 3.25 -11.85
N ASP A 16 -3.60 3.41 -12.78
CA ASP A 16 -2.33 2.69 -12.79
C ASP A 16 -1.54 2.90 -11.49
N PHE A 17 -1.47 4.14 -11.01
CA PHE A 17 -0.78 4.46 -9.77
C PHE A 17 -1.48 3.85 -8.55
N LYS A 18 -2.81 3.91 -8.52
CA LYS A 18 -3.60 3.25 -7.46
C LYS A 18 -3.34 1.75 -7.45
N ARG A 19 -3.34 1.11 -8.63
CA ARG A 19 -3.02 -0.32 -8.80
C ARG A 19 -1.62 -0.64 -8.29
N THR A 20 -0.61 0.15 -8.65
CA THR A 20 0.77 -0.07 -8.15
C THR A 20 0.82 -0.08 -6.63
N VAL A 21 0.17 0.89 -5.98
CA VAL A 21 0.19 0.98 -4.51
C VAL A 21 -0.59 -0.17 -3.86
N VAL A 22 -1.72 -0.58 -4.43
CA VAL A 22 -2.49 -1.74 -3.97
C VAL A 22 -1.69 -3.03 -4.20
N ASP A 23 -1.05 -3.21 -5.35
CA ASP A 23 -0.22 -4.37 -5.68
C ASP A 23 0.96 -4.52 -4.71
N LEU A 24 1.65 -3.42 -4.39
CA LEU A 24 2.70 -3.41 -3.36
C LEU A 24 2.15 -3.81 -1.99
N TYR A 25 0.96 -3.33 -1.61
CA TYR A 25 0.31 -3.78 -0.38
C TYR A 25 0.06 -5.29 -0.36
N HIS A 26 -0.41 -5.87 -1.48
CA HIS A 26 -0.56 -7.32 -1.62
C HIS A 26 0.78 -8.07 -1.65
N SER A 27 1.85 -7.44 -2.12
CA SER A 27 3.22 -7.98 -2.13
C SER A 27 3.85 -8.04 -0.71
N GLY A 28 3.25 -7.36 0.27
CA GLY A 28 3.65 -7.40 1.68
C GLY A 28 4.09 -6.06 2.26
N TYR A 29 4.02 -4.98 1.48
CA TYR A 29 4.35 -3.64 1.97
C TYR A 29 3.27 -3.11 2.92
N SER A 30 3.71 -2.43 3.97
CA SER A 30 2.79 -1.81 4.93
C SER A 30 2.24 -0.50 4.38
N VAL A 31 0.99 -0.17 4.71
CA VAL A 31 0.38 1.13 4.35
C VAL A 31 1.24 2.31 4.82
N LYS A 32 1.89 2.18 5.98
CA LYS A 32 2.81 3.19 6.52
C LYS A 32 4.07 3.37 5.67
N GLU A 33 4.62 2.28 5.13
CA GLU A 33 5.79 2.32 4.24
C GLU A 33 5.43 2.97 2.92
N LEU A 34 4.30 2.54 2.32
CA LEU A 34 3.77 3.14 1.10
C LEU A 34 3.42 4.63 1.29
N SER A 35 2.89 4.99 2.45
CA SER A 35 2.63 6.38 2.81
C SER A 35 3.89 7.22 2.88
N ASN A 36 4.96 6.68 3.49
CA ASN A 36 6.23 7.36 3.62
C ASN A 36 6.99 7.47 2.29
N GLU A 37 7.02 6.39 1.51
CA GLU A 37 7.72 6.31 0.21
C GLU A 37 7.06 7.21 -0.84
N TYR A 38 5.74 7.10 -0.99
CA TYR A 38 5.01 7.81 -2.04
C TYR A 38 4.40 9.14 -1.57
N GLY A 39 4.52 9.49 -0.28
CA GLY A 39 3.93 10.69 0.30
C GLY A 39 2.40 10.69 0.28
N ILE A 40 1.78 9.51 0.31
CA ILE A 40 0.33 9.33 0.21
C ILE A 40 -0.23 9.13 1.62
N SER A 41 -1.26 9.87 2.01
CA SER A 41 -1.90 9.61 3.30
C SER A 41 -2.41 8.17 3.39
N GLU A 42 -2.16 7.52 4.52
CA GLU A 42 -2.59 6.14 4.79
C GLU A 42 -4.09 5.94 4.48
N ILE A 43 -4.91 6.93 4.84
CA ILE A 43 -6.36 6.98 4.55
C ILE A 43 -6.65 6.79 3.06
N THR A 44 -5.88 7.42 2.19
CA THR A 44 -6.02 7.34 0.73
C THR A 44 -5.68 5.95 0.22
N ILE A 45 -4.62 5.34 0.76
CA ILE A 45 -4.19 3.98 0.41
C ILE A 45 -5.29 2.97 0.81
N TYR A 46 -5.82 3.08 2.04
CA TYR A 46 -6.95 2.26 2.48
C TYR A 46 -8.17 2.40 1.58
N LYS A 47 -8.46 3.62 1.09
CA LYS A 47 -9.54 3.82 0.12
C LYS A 47 -9.27 3.07 -1.18
N TRP A 48 -8.07 3.13 -1.73
CA TRP A 48 -7.74 2.41 -2.97
C TRP A 48 -7.81 0.90 -2.81
N ILE A 49 -7.34 0.35 -1.69
CA ILE A 49 -7.47 -1.08 -1.40
C ILE A 49 -8.97 -1.47 -1.39
N LYS A 50 -9.81 -0.66 -0.76
CA LYS A 50 -11.27 -0.89 -0.72
C LYS A 50 -11.97 -0.70 -2.06
N GLU A 51 -11.53 0.26 -2.88
CA GLU A 51 -12.09 0.55 -4.20
C GLU A 51 -11.64 -0.48 -5.26
N CYS A 52 -10.40 -0.99 -5.15
CA CYS A 52 -9.86 -2.02 -6.05
C CYS A 52 -10.26 -3.44 -5.64
N THR A 53 -10.67 -3.68 -4.40
CA THR A 53 -11.17 -5.00 -3.97
C THR A 53 -12.67 -5.07 -4.24
N PRO A 54 -13.15 -5.97 -5.13
CA PRO A 54 -14.58 -6.11 -5.36
C PRO A 54 -15.29 -6.53 -4.07
N LEU A 55 -16.46 -5.93 -3.82
CA LEU A 55 -17.29 -6.01 -2.60
C LEU A 55 -17.75 -7.44 -2.21
N GLY A 56 -17.26 -8.49 -2.87
CA GLY A 56 -17.51 -9.90 -2.52
C GLY A 56 -16.68 -10.42 -1.35
N GLU A 57 -15.60 -9.72 -0.95
CA GLU A 57 -14.67 -10.16 0.12
C GLU A 57 -14.54 -9.13 1.25
N ALA A 58 -15.59 -8.34 1.49
CA ALA A 58 -15.61 -7.23 2.47
C ALA A 58 -15.52 -7.65 3.96
N GLY A 59 -15.08 -8.87 4.26
CA GLY A 59 -15.08 -9.44 5.61
C GLY A 59 -13.72 -9.51 6.31
N GLN A 60 -12.60 -9.54 5.58
CA GLN A 60 -11.30 -9.74 6.23
C GLN A 60 -10.49 -8.45 6.20
N PHE A 61 -10.78 -7.57 7.16
CA PHE A 61 -9.80 -6.61 7.64
C PHE A 61 -8.54 -7.40 8.00
N ILE A 62 -7.54 -7.39 7.11
CA ILE A 62 -6.23 -7.96 7.38
C ILE A 62 -5.59 -7.06 8.43
N ALA A 63 -5.94 -7.31 9.69
CA ALA A 63 -5.16 -6.86 10.82
C ALA A 63 -3.72 -7.28 10.54
N PRO A 64 -2.72 -6.39 10.68
CA PRO A 64 -1.33 -6.72 10.43
C PRO A 64 -0.88 -7.71 11.50
N LYS A 65 -1.16 -8.99 11.28
CA LYS A 65 -0.68 -10.08 12.10
C LYS A 65 0.44 -10.73 11.31
N LYS A 66 1.63 -10.19 11.60
CA LYS A 66 2.93 -10.84 11.51
C LYS A 66 3.52 -10.94 10.10
N ILE A 67 4.14 -9.85 9.67
CA ILE A 67 5.34 -9.92 8.83
C ILE A 67 6.41 -10.55 9.73
N ALA A 68 6.38 -11.88 9.83
CA ALA A 68 7.50 -12.62 10.38
C ALA A 68 8.62 -12.48 9.34
N ALA A 69 9.56 -11.58 9.66
CA ALA A 69 10.95 -11.58 9.25
C ALA A 69 11.25 -12.46 8.03
N MET A 70 11.44 -11.82 6.88
CA MET A 70 12.25 -12.37 5.80
C MET A 70 13.67 -11.93 6.12
N PRO A 71 14.55 -12.75 6.74
CA PRO A 71 15.97 -12.44 6.69
C PRO A 71 16.44 -12.63 5.25
N GLU A 72 16.82 -11.51 4.66
CA GLU A 72 17.71 -11.42 3.52
C GLU A 72 19.00 -12.22 3.80
N GLY A 73 19.38 -13.09 2.84
CA GLY A 73 20.77 -13.51 2.69
C GLY A 73 21.05 -15.01 2.79
N ASN A 74 20.94 -15.72 1.66
CA ASN A 74 21.74 -16.93 1.40
C ASN A 74 22.01 -17.07 -0.11
N ALA A 75 22.87 -16.20 -0.65
CA ALA A 75 23.58 -16.50 -1.88
C ALA A 75 24.87 -17.25 -1.49
N ALA A 76 24.95 -18.55 -1.77
CA ALA A 76 26.22 -19.26 -1.96
C ALA A 76 25.97 -20.58 -2.70
N ILE A 77 26.47 -20.61 -3.94
CA ILE A 77 26.71 -21.78 -4.77
C ILE A 77 27.70 -22.73 -4.08
N GLU A 78 27.35 -23.99 -3.85
CA GLU A 78 28.35 -25.01 -3.49
C GLU A 78 28.71 -25.82 -4.74
N THR A 79 29.87 -25.49 -5.30
CA THR A 79 30.57 -26.28 -6.32
C THR A 79 31.16 -27.53 -5.68
N GLY A 80 31.05 -28.66 -6.38
CA GLY A 80 31.36 -29.97 -5.86
C GLY A 80 32.84 -30.31 -5.62
N LYS A 81 33.01 -31.52 -5.10
CA LYS A 81 34.12 -32.42 -5.43
C LYS A 81 33.71 -33.86 -5.17
#